data_AF-A0A8S9ZIU3-F1
#
_entry.id   AF-A0A8S9ZIU3-F1
#
_cell.length_a   1.000
_cell.length_b   1.000
_cell.length_c   1.000
_cell.angle_alpha   90.00
_cell.angle_beta   90.00
_cell.angle_gamma   90.00
#
_symmetry.space_group_name_H-M   'P 1'
#
loop_
_entity.id
_entity.type
_entity.pdbx_description
1 polymer ?
#
loop_
_entity_poly.entity_id
_entity_poly.type
_entity_poly.pdbx_seq_one_letter_code
_entity_poly.pdbx_strand_id
1 'polypeptide(L)'
;MRPVLILNSTTRLDHKEEGNYFAWVGSAKTAQVGDDVIIECPADAYPLPVIQWFKDDKPLNTSALLPIKDKRKPSNRLKYILTPKALTIRSVNSEDEATYKCLATNSFQLQYHESPREFQLTLEHYLRIPSKMSWIIPLLVIITSLLLLVLIIWACSRHDHNKSNQYNVAQKEKEHFRSKKAPTDAEDELDD
;
A
#
# COMPACT_ATOMS: atom_id res chain seq x y z
N MET A 1 23.70 -11.87 -32.39
CA MET A 1 23.93 -11.07 -31.16
C MET A 1 22.80 -11.35 -30.19
N ARG A 2 23.13 -11.71 -28.95
CA ARG A 2 22.11 -11.98 -27.91
C ARG A 2 21.39 -10.70 -27.49
N PRO A 3 20.18 -10.79 -26.91
CA PRO A 3 19.45 -9.60 -26.46
C PRO A 3 20.19 -8.82 -25.37
N VAL A 4 20.18 -7.49 -25.50
CA VAL A 4 20.72 -6.52 -24.54
C VAL A 4 19.74 -5.36 -24.35
N LEU A 5 19.81 -4.65 -23.22
CA LEU A 5 18.99 -3.46 -22.98
C LEU A 5 19.71 -2.20 -23.47
N ILE A 6 19.03 -1.40 -24.29
CA ILE A 6 19.51 -0.10 -24.73
C ILE A 6 18.91 0.97 -23.81
N LEU A 7 19.72 1.47 -22.90
CA LEU A 7 19.29 2.39 -21.84
C LEU A 7 19.65 3.84 -22.15
N ASN A 8 18.85 4.75 -21.60
CA ASN A 8 19.22 6.16 -21.55
C ASN A 8 20.09 6.42 -20.31
N SER A 9 20.73 7.59 -20.24
CA SER A 9 21.61 7.98 -19.12
C SER A 9 20.91 8.13 -17.77
N THR A 10 19.58 8.14 -17.74
CA THR A 10 18.77 8.31 -16.54
C THR A 10 18.17 7.01 -16.00
N THR A 11 18.19 5.92 -16.78
CA THR A 11 17.59 4.65 -16.37
C THR A 11 18.50 3.93 -15.38
N ARG A 12 17.96 3.66 -14.19
CA ARG A 12 18.60 2.79 -13.19
C ARG A 12 18.02 1.38 -13.28
N LEU A 13 18.92 0.42 -13.50
CA LEU A 13 18.63 -1.01 -13.44
C LEU A 13 19.53 -1.67 -12.42
N ASP A 14 18.95 -2.62 -11.70
CA ASP A 14 19.64 -3.50 -10.77
C ASP A 14 19.59 -4.94 -11.29
N HIS A 15 20.58 -5.77 -10.92
CA HIS A 15 20.52 -7.20 -11.21
C HIS A 15 19.49 -7.87 -10.30
N LYS A 16 18.65 -8.75 -10.86
CA LYS A 16 17.63 -9.47 -10.08
C LYS A 16 18.25 -10.46 -9.09
N GLU A 17 19.28 -11.17 -9.52
CA GLU A 17 19.99 -12.19 -8.73
C GLU A 17 21.50 -12.08 -8.99
N GLU A 18 22.29 -12.33 -7.95
CA GLU A 18 23.75 -12.27 -8.02
C GLU A 18 24.26 -13.38 -8.96
N GLY A 19 24.90 -13.01 -10.07
CA GLY A 19 25.39 -13.93 -11.10
C GLY A 19 24.48 -14.12 -12.32
N ASN A 20 23.25 -13.60 -12.33
CA ASN A 20 22.39 -13.57 -13.52
C ASN A 20 22.49 -12.24 -14.27
N TYR A 21 23.46 -12.15 -15.18
CA TYR A 21 23.74 -10.92 -15.95
C TYR A 21 22.66 -10.53 -16.97
N PHE A 22 21.62 -11.34 -17.15
CA PHE A 22 20.56 -11.11 -18.15
C PHE A 22 19.17 -11.01 -17.53
N ALA A 23 19.08 -10.93 -16.20
CA ALA A 23 17.86 -10.62 -15.47
C ALA A 23 18.00 -9.30 -14.72
N TRP A 24 17.14 -8.35 -15.09
CA TRP A 24 17.21 -6.97 -14.63
C TRP A 24 15.93 -6.56 -13.91
N VAL A 25 16.07 -5.66 -12.95
CA VAL A 25 14.98 -4.98 -12.27
C VAL A 25 15.14 -3.49 -12.54
N GLY A 26 14.13 -2.89 -13.15
CA GLY A 26 14.07 -1.45 -13.34
C GLY A 26 13.41 -0.74 -12.16
N SER A 27 13.52 0.58 -12.16
CA SER A 27 12.88 1.41 -11.14
C SER A 27 11.36 1.16 -11.08
N ALA A 28 10.82 1.16 -9.86
CA ALA A 28 9.39 1.07 -9.64
C ALA A 28 8.66 2.28 -10.26
N LYS A 29 7.51 2.02 -10.88
CA LYS A 29 6.63 3.04 -11.46
C LYS A 29 5.43 3.23 -10.55
N THR A 30 5.06 4.49 -10.29
CA THR A 30 3.85 4.82 -9.51
C THR A 30 2.88 5.54 -10.41
N ALA A 31 1.60 5.15 -10.38
CA ALA A 31 0.54 5.76 -11.18
C ALA A 31 -0.77 5.86 -10.38
N GLN A 32 -1.63 6.81 -10.74
CA GLN A 32 -2.95 6.94 -10.12
C GLN A 32 -4.01 6.20 -10.94
N VAL A 33 -5.10 5.83 -10.27
CA VAL A 33 -6.25 5.21 -10.94
C VAL A 33 -6.77 6.12 -12.04
N GLY A 34 -6.85 5.60 -13.26
CA GLY A 34 -7.26 6.31 -14.47
C GLY A 34 -6.10 6.75 -15.37
N ASP A 35 -4.86 6.71 -14.90
CA ASP A 35 -3.69 7.07 -15.70
C ASP A 35 -3.40 6.01 -16.78
N ASP A 36 -2.71 6.43 -17.84
CA ASP A 36 -2.10 5.53 -18.82
C ASP A 36 -0.61 5.35 -18.47
N VAL A 37 -0.18 4.10 -18.31
CA VAL A 37 1.19 3.76 -17.88
C VAL A 37 1.94 3.08 -19.00
N ILE A 38 3.19 3.48 -19.23
CA ILE A 38 4.10 2.84 -20.18
C ILE A 38 5.21 2.14 -19.41
N ILE A 39 5.33 0.83 -19.64
CA ILE A 39 6.39 -0.03 -19.12
C ILE A 39 7.32 -0.35 -20.28
N GLU A 40 8.55 0.10 -20.18
CA GLU A 40 9.53 -0.01 -21.26
C GLU A 40 10.30 -1.33 -21.17
N CYS A 41 10.65 -1.87 -22.33
CA CYS A 41 11.55 -3.00 -22.51
C CYS A 41 12.38 -2.71 -23.76
N PRO A 42 13.39 -1.83 -23.66
CA PRO A 42 14.21 -1.42 -24.80
C PRO A 42 15.25 -2.49 -25.16
N ALA A 43 14.81 -3.74 -25.30
CA ALA A 43 15.65 -4.85 -25.70
C ALA A 43 15.97 -4.76 -27.19
N ASP A 44 17.23 -4.99 -27.53
CA ASP A 44 17.73 -5.02 -28.90
C ASP A 44 18.57 -6.27 -29.12
N ALA A 45 18.48 -6.86 -30.31
CA ALA A 45 19.16 -8.09 -30.67
C ALA A 45 19.20 -8.30 -32.19
N TYR A 46 20.09 -9.18 -32.64
CA TYR A 46 20.09 -9.65 -34.02
C TYR A 46 20.19 -11.18 -34.08
N PRO A 47 19.20 -11.90 -34.64
CA PRO A 47 17.91 -11.42 -35.15
C PRO A 47 17.06 -10.67 -34.10
N LEU A 48 16.10 -9.87 -34.56
CA LEU A 48 15.22 -9.07 -33.70
C LEU A 48 14.54 -9.97 -32.65
N PRO A 49 14.52 -9.56 -31.36
CA PRO A 49 13.98 -10.40 -30.32
C PRO A 49 12.44 -10.40 -30.35
N VAL A 50 11.85 -11.54 -30.02
CA VAL A 50 10.43 -11.64 -29.70
C VAL A 50 10.24 -11.22 -28.24
N ILE A 51 9.33 -10.28 -28.00
CA ILE A 51 9.02 -9.80 -26.64
C ILE A 51 7.73 -10.46 -26.16
N GLN A 52 7.80 -11.11 -25.00
CA GLN A 52 6.65 -11.62 -24.28
C GLN A 52 6.50 -10.89 -22.94
N TRP A 53 5.27 -10.57 -22.56
CA TRP A 53 4.97 -9.85 -21.33
C TRP A 53 4.29 -10.75 -20.30
N PHE A 54 4.61 -10.53 -19.04
CA PHE A 54 4.05 -11.25 -17.91
C PHE A 54 3.59 -10.25 -16.84
N LYS A 55 2.53 -10.61 -16.14
CA LYS A 55 2.03 -9.92 -14.95
C LYS A 55 2.04 -10.92 -13.81
N ASP A 56 2.83 -10.65 -12.76
CA ASP A 56 3.06 -11.56 -11.62
C ASP A 56 3.40 -12.98 -12.09
N ASP A 57 4.40 -13.07 -12.96
CA ASP A 57 4.89 -14.31 -13.59
C ASP A 57 3.89 -15.09 -14.46
N LYS A 58 2.67 -14.57 -14.64
CA LYS A 58 1.69 -15.15 -15.55
C LYS A 58 1.76 -14.46 -16.91
N PRO A 59 1.76 -15.21 -18.03
CA PRO A 59 1.82 -14.61 -19.35
C PRO A 59 0.61 -13.71 -19.54
N LEU A 60 0.85 -12.45 -19.92
CA LEU A 60 -0.21 -11.56 -20.33
C LEU A 60 -0.76 -12.09 -21.65
N ASN A 61 -1.97 -12.66 -21.59
CA ASN A 61 -2.62 -13.24 -22.74
C ASN A 61 -2.84 -12.13 -23.78
N THR A 62 -2.06 -12.15 -24.85
CA THR A 62 -2.08 -11.15 -25.92
C THR A 62 -3.39 -11.16 -26.71
N SER A 63 -4.31 -12.09 -26.44
CA SER A 63 -5.72 -11.99 -26.87
C SER A 63 -6.49 -10.84 -26.22
N ALA A 64 -5.94 -10.20 -25.17
CA ALA A 64 -6.38 -8.89 -24.68
C ALA A 64 -6.05 -7.73 -25.65
N LEU A 65 -5.52 -8.05 -26.84
CA LEU A 65 -5.54 -7.21 -28.03
C LEU A 65 -6.96 -7.02 -28.64
N LEU A 66 -8.01 -7.49 -27.98
CA LEU A 66 -9.40 -7.25 -28.35
C LEU A 66 -10.05 -6.19 -27.43
N PRO A 67 -10.93 -5.33 -27.98
CA PRO A 67 -11.67 -4.34 -27.21
C PRO A 67 -12.36 -4.95 -25.97
N ILE A 68 -12.19 -4.32 -24.80
CA ILE A 68 -12.94 -4.70 -23.61
C ILE A 68 -14.43 -4.45 -23.91
N LYS A 69 -15.23 -5.50 -24.06
CA LYS A 69 -16.70 -5.41 -24.09
C LYS A 69 -17.24 -5.22 -22.67
N ASP A 70 -16.88 -4.13 -22.01
CA ASP A 70 -17.58 -3.70 -20.80
C ASP A 70 -18.83 -2.92 -21.23
N LYS A 71 -20.01 -3.49 -21.00
CA LYS A 71 -21.30 -2.88 -21.35
C LYS A 71 -21.56 -1.54 -20.62
N ARG A 72 -20.71 -1.15 -19.65
CA ARG A 72 -20.83 0.12 -18.90
C ARG A 72 -19.90 1.23 -19.41
N LYS A 73 -18.98 0.96 -20.33
CA LYS A 73 -18.10 1.97 -20.95
C LYS A 73 -18.02 1.74 -22.48
N PRO A 74 -18.57 2.64 -23.32
CA PRO A 74 -18.66 2.45 -24.77
C PRO A 74 -17.32 2.66 -25.51
N SER A 75 -16.20 2.43 -24.83
CA SER A 75 -14.87 2.60 -25.37
C SER A 75 -14.34 1.22 -25.77
N ASN A 76 -14.38 0.92 -27.07
CA ASN A 76 -13.69 -0.22 -27.70
C ASN A 76 -12.14 -0.16 -27.58
N ARG A 77 -11.60 0.56 -26.58
CA ARG A 77 -10.16 0.72 -26.40
C ARG A 77 -9.61 -0.48 -25.65
N LEU A 78 -8.52 -1.02 -26.18
CA LEU A 78 -7.75 -2.09 -25.57
C LEU A 78 -7.17 -1.66 -24.22
N LYS A 79 -7.19 -2.57 -23.23
CA LYS A 79 -6.54 -2.36 -21.92
C LYS A 79 -5.02 -2.30 -22.07
N TYR A 80 -4.48 -3.25 -22.82
CA TYR A 80 -3.05 -3.42 -23.04
C TYR A 80 -2.73 -3.15 -24.50
N ILE A 81 -1.71 -2.34 -24.75
CA ILE A 81 -1.19 -2.06 -26.08
C ILE A 81 0.29 -2.43 -26.08
N LEU A 82 0.63 -3.43 -26.88
CA LEU A 82 2.00 -3.91 -27.02
C LEU A 82 2.65 -3.23 -28.22
N THR A 83 3.81 -2.65 -27.98
CA THR A 83 4.75 -2.20 -29.02
C THR A 83 6.02 -3.05 -28.93
N PRO A 84 6.91 -3.04 -29.94
CA PRO A 84 8.14 -3.82 -29.92
C PRO A 84 9.05 -3.56 -28.72
N LYS A 85 8.93 -2.39 -28.07
CA LYS A 85 9.79 -1.96 -26.96
C LYS A 85 9.05 -1.55 -25.69
N ALA A 86 7.71 -1.65 -25.65
CA ALA A 86 6.95 -1.19 -24.49
C ALA A 86 5.55 -1.80 -24.40
N LEU A 87 5.07 -1.95 -23.18
CA LEU A 87 3.69 -2.26 -22.81
C LEU A 87 3.01 -0.99 -22.30
N THR A 88 1.93 -0.58 -22.96
CA THR A 88 1.06 0.49 -22.46
C THR A 88 -0.17 -0.11 -21.79
N ILE A 89 -0.44 0.28 -20.54
CA ILE A 89 -1.61 -0.11 -19.77
C ILE A 89 -2.50 1.12 -19.64
N ARG A 90 -3.69 1.07 -20.22
CA ARG A 90 -4.61 2.20 -20.24
C ARG A 90 -5.52 2.24 -19.03
N SER A 91 -5.86 3.44 -18.56
CA SER A 91 -6.81 3.69 -17.48
C SER A 91 -6.61 2.70 -16.33
N VAL A 92 -5.42 2.73 -15.72
CA VAL A 92 -5.02 1.78 -14.68
C VAL A 92 -5.97 1.79 -13.49
N ASN A 93 -6.15 0.65 -12.83
CA ASN A 93 -6.95 0.50 -11.61
C ASN A 93 -6.14 -0.24 -10.54
N SER A 94 -6.68 -0.40 -9.34
CA SER A 94 -5.97 -1.07 -8.24
C SER A 94 -5.58 -2.53 -8.52
N GLU A 95 -6.26 -3.22 -9.44
CA GLU A 95 -5.92 -4.59 -9.83
C GLU A 95 -4.74 -4.65 -10.79
N ASP A 96 -4.34 -3.53 -11.39
CA ASP A 96 -3.17 -3.45 -12.27
C ASP A 96 -1.86 -3.30 -11.50
N GLU A 97 -1.89 -3.08 -10.18
CA GLU A 97 -0.70 -3.09 -9.32
C GLU A 97 -0.12 -4.51 -9.29
N ALA A 98 1.09 -4.64 -9.85
CA ALA A 98 1.73 -5.94 -10.10
C ALA A 98 3.19 -5.75 -10.52
N THR A 99 3.94 -6.85 -10.55
CA THR A 99 5.24 -6.91 -11.21
C THR A 99 5.06 -7.28 -12.67
N TYR A 100 5.43 -6.36 -13.56
CA TYR A 100 5.41 -6.59 -15.01
C TYR A 100 6.80 -6.97 -15.48
N LYS A 101 6.89 -8.11 -16.17
CA LYS A 101 8.14 -8.67 -16.68
C LYS A 101 8.08 -8.76 -18.19
N CYS A 102 9.09 -8.21 -18.88
CA CYS A 102 9.32 -8.54 -20.28
C CYS A 102 10.36 -9.66 -20.38
N LEU A 103 10.11 -10.59 -21.30
CA LEU A 103 11.03 -11.63 -21.72
C LEU A 103 11.36 -11.36 -23.19
N ALA A 104 12.61 -11.00 -23.45
CA ALA A 104 13.14 -10.79 -24.79
C ALA A 104 13.92 -12.03 -25.23
N THR A 105 13.45 -12.68 -26.28
CA THR A 105 14.02 -13.94 -26.77
C THR A 105 14.49 -13.80 -28.20
N ASN A 106 15.73 -14.19 -28.49
CA ASN A 106 16.15 -14.43 -29.87
C ASN A 106 16.82 -15.79 -30.01
N SER A 107 16.86 -16.32 -31.23
CA SER A 107 17.48 -17.60 -31.53
C SER A 107 18.38 -17.49 -32.74
N PHE A 108 19.62 -17.96 -32.62
CA PHE A 108 20.56 -18.02 -33.74
C PHE A 108 21.57 -19.15 -33.56
N GLN A 109 22.16 -19.58 -34.67
CA GLN A 109 23.20 -20.60 -34.67
C GLN A 109 24.54 -19.98 -34.30
N LEU A 110 25.26 -20.59 -33.36
CA LEU A 110 26.65 -20.21 -33.05
C LEU A 110 27.64 -20.86 -34.02
N GLN A 111 27.28 -22.00 -34.58
CA GLN A 111 28.07 -22.75 -35.56
C GLN A 111 27.16 -23.22 -36.70
N TYR A 112 27.71 -23.28 -37.91
CA TYR A 112 26.96 -23.53 -39.16
C TYR A 112 26.18 -24.87 -39.19
N HIS A 113 26.63 -25.88 -38.44
CA HIS A 113 25.99 -27.20 -38.39
C HIS A 113 25.18 -27.47 -37.11
N GLU A 114 25.08 -26.50 -36.19
CA GLU A 114 24.28 -26.67 -34.97
C GLU A 114 22.84 -26.18 -35.15
N SER A 115 21.93 -26.69 -34.32
CA SER A 115 20.60 -26.10 -34.19
C SER A 115 20.69 -24.68 -33.61
N PRO A 116 19.73 -23.80 -33.95
CA PRO A 116 19.68 -22.47 -33.35
C PRO A 116 19.59 -22.55 -31.83
N ARG A 117 20.46 -21.82 -31.12
CA ARG A 117 20.40 -21.68 -29.67
C ARG A 117 19.56 -20.47 -29.31
N GLU A 118 18.76 -20.61 -28.26
CA GLU A 118 17.91 -19.55 -27.74
C GLU A 118 18.64 -18.73 -26.67
N PHE A 119 18.53 -17.40 -26.76
CA PHE A 119 19.06 -16.46 -25.80
C PHE A 119 17.94 -15.59 -25.26
N GLN A 120 17.95 -15.39 -23.95
CA GLN A 120 16.91 -14.66 -23.24
C GLN A 120 17.49 -13.51 -22.41
N LEU A 121 16.68 -12.47 -22.25
CA LEU A 121 16.88 -11.37 -21.32
C LEU A 121 15.55 -11.03 -20.66
N THR A 122 15.55 -10.74 -19.36
CA THR A 122 14.37 -10.31 -18.62
C THR A 122 14.56 -8.92 -18.00
N LEU A 123 13.49 -8.12 -18.02
CA LEU A 123 13.41 -6.84 -17.30
C LEU A 123 12.08 -6.74 -16.56
N GLU A 124 12.17 -6.49 -15.26
CA GLU A 124 11.02 -6.39 -14.36
C GLU A 124 10.80 -4.95 -13.89
N HIS A 125 9.54 -4.52 -13.89
CA HIS A 125 9.11 -3.25 -13.30
C HIS A 125 7.94 -3.51 -12.35
N TYR A 126 8.07 -3.04 -11.11
CA TYR A 126 6.96 -3.01 -10.18
C TYR A 126 6.09 -1.76 -10.43
N LEU A 127 4.80 -1.96 -10.73
CA LEU A 127 3.83 -0.88 -10.88
C LEU A 127 3.02 -0.76 -9.59
N ARG A 128 3.15 0.38 -8.91
CA ARG A 128 2.43 0.72 -7.69
C ARG A 128 1.26 1.65 -7.99
N ILE A 129 0.06 1.32 -7.49
CA ILE A 129 -1.16 2.12 -7.68
C ILE A 129 -1.76 2.42 -6.31
N PRO A 130 -1.31 3.50 -5.64
CA PRO A 130 -1.78 3.82 -4.31
C PRO A 130 -3.29 4.10 -4.31
N SER A 131 -4.00 3.52 -3.35
CA SER A 131 -5.41 3.81 -3.13
C SER A 131 -5.60 5.25 -2.66
N LYS A 132 -6.60 5.93 -3.22
CA LYS A 132 -7.01 7.28 -2.78
C LYS A 132 -7.43 7.32 -1.31
N MET A 133 -7.76 6.18 -0.70
CA MET A 133 -8.21 6.08 0.69
C MET A 133 -7.09 5.66 1.65
N SER A 134 -5.86 5.38 1.17
CA SER A 134 -4.76 4.96 2.05
C SER A 134 -4.40 6.00 3.11
N TRP A 135 -4.63 7.29 2.85
CA TRP A 135 -4.43 8.36 3.84
C TRP A 135 -5.49 8.39 4.96
N ILE A 136 -6.64 7.73 4.79
CA ILE A 136 -7.70 7.71 5.79
C ILE A 136 -7.33 6.79 6.96
N ILE A 137 -6.54 5.74 6.71
CA ILE A 137 -6.08 4.83 7.77
C ILE A 137 -5.30 5.57 8.88
N PRO A 138 -4.24 6.36 8.59
CA PRO A 138 -3.55 7.11 9.65
C PRO A 138 -4.46 8.14 10.32
N LEU A 139 -5.39 8.77 9.57
CA LEU A 139 -6.35 9.71 10.14
C LEU A 139 -7.31 9.02 11.12
N LEU A 140 -7.81 7.83 10.80
CA LEU A 140 -8.66 7.03 11.68
C LEU A 140 -7.91 6.62 12.96
N VAL A 141 -6.64 6.22 12.86
CA VAL A 141 -5.80 5.88 14.02
C VAL A 141 -5.63 7.08 14.96
N ILE A 142 -5.44 8.28 14.43
CA ILE A 142 -5.34 9.50 15.23
C ILE A 142 -6.68 9.78 15.94
N ILE A 143 -7.80 9.69 15.21
CA ILE A 143 -9.13 9.92 15.79
C ILE A 143 -9.44 8.92 16.90
N THR A 144 -9.17 7.63 16.72
CA THR A 144 -9.43 6.62 17.75
C THR A 144 -8.55 6.83 18.99
N SER A 145 -7.28 7.23 18.80
CA SER A 145 -6.39 7.57 19.91
C SER A 145 -6.92 8.75 20.72
N LEU A 146 -7.37 9.83 20.06
CA LEU A 146 -7.96 10.99 20.73
C LEU A 146 -9.24 10.63 21.49
N LEU A 147 -10.12 9.81 20.90
CA LEU A 147 -11.33 9.33 21.57
C LEU A 147 -11.03 8.50 22.82
N LEU A 148 -10.03 7.62 22.76
CA LEU A 148 -9.59 6.85 23.92
C LEU A 148 -9.05 7.76 25.03
N LEU A 149 -8.26 8.77 24.69
CA LEU A 149 -7.75 9.75 25.67
C LEU A 149 -8.90 10.50 26.36
N VAL A 150 -9.89 10.96 25.58
CA VAL A 150 -11.07 11.64 26.14
C VAL A 150 -11.86 10.71 27.06
N LEU A 151 -12.05 9.44 26.70
CA LEU A 151 -12.73 8.46 27.56
C LEU A 151 -11.96 8.18 28.85
N ILE A 152 -10.63 8.09 28.80
CA ILE A 152 -9.79 7.92 29.99
C ILE A 152 -9.92 9.14 30.90
N ILE A 153 -9.82 10.36 30.35
CA ILE A 153 -9.98 11.60 31.11
C ILE A 153 -11.37 11.67 31.77
N TRP A 154 -12.41 11.32 31.03
CA TRP A 154 -13.78 11.28 31.55
C TRP A 154 -13.96 10.21 32.64
N ALA A 155 -13.38 9.02 32.47
CA ALA A 155 -13.44 7.97 33.48
C ALA A 155 -12.68 8.37 34.76
N CYS A 156 -11.49 8.97 34.62
CA CYS A 156 -10.72 9.52 35.73
C CYS A 156 -11.50 10.60 36.49
N SER A 157 -12.11 11.56 35.78
CA SER A 157 -12.90 12.62 36.42
C SER A 157 -14.17 12.09 37.07
N ARG A 158 -14.85 11.11 36.44
CA ARG A 158 -16.01 10.43 37.01
C ARG A 158 -15.65 9.68 38.29
N HIS A 159 -14.53 8.97 38.30
CA HIS A 159 -14.06 8.22 39.47
C HIS A 159 -13.63 9.16 40.60
N ASP A 160 -12.92 10.24 40.29
CA ASP A 160 -12.54 11.26 41.27
C ASP A 160 -13.77 11.94 41.89
N HIS A 161 -14.76 12.29 41.06
CA HIS A 161 -16.05 12.80 41.53
C HIS A 161 -16.80 11.78 42.41
N ASN A 162 -16.70 10.48 42.11
CA ASN A 162 -17.33 9.45 42.93
C ASN A 162 -16.64 9.31 44.30
N LYS A 163 -15.29 9.41 44.35
CA LYS A 163 -14.52 9.43 45.60
C LYS A 163 -14.81 10.69 46.42
N SER A 164 -14.82 11.87 45.81
CA SER A 164 -15.10 13.12 46.51
C SER A 164 -16.49 13.11 47.16
N ASN A 165 -17.50 12.57 46.46
CA ASN A 165 -18.83 12.33 47.02
C ASN A 165 -18.80 11.40 48.25
N GLN A 166 -18.02 10.32 48.20
CA GLN A 166 -17.87 9.41 49.34
C GLN A 166 -17.25 10.11 50.56
N TYR A 167 -16.19 10.91 50.35
CA TYR A 167 -15.59 11.71 51.42
C TYR A 167 -16.60 12.71 52.03
N ASN A 168 -17.38 13.38 51.19
CA ASN A 168 -18.41 14.34 51.62
C ASN A 168 -19.52 13.68 52.45
N VAL A 169 -19.96 12.46 52.08
CA VAL A 169 -20.98 11.70 52.83
C VAL A 169 -20.42 11.27 54.20
N ALA A 170 -19.21 10.69 54.23
CA ALA A 170 -18.58 10.26 55.48
C ALA A 170 -18.35 11.42 56.45
N GLN A 171 -18.09 12.64 55.94
CA GLN A 171 -17.95 13.84 56.77
C GLN A 171 -19.28 14.32 57.35
N LYS A 172 -20.35 14.36 56.54
CA LYS A 172 -21.71 14.69 57.02
C LYS A 172 -22.20 13.74 58.11
N GLU A 173 -21.93 12.45 57.96
CA GLU A 173 -22.29 11.45 58.97
C GLU A 173 -21.55 11.72 60.29
N LYS A 174 -20.24 11.99 60.25
CA LYS A 174 -19.44 12.34 61.44
C LYS A 174 -19.97 13.59 62.16
N GLU A 175 -20.34 14.63 61.43
CA GLU A 175 -20.90 15.87 62.01
C GLU A 175 -22.26 15.62 62.68
N HIS A 176 -23.14 14.85 62.04
CA HIS A 176 -24.44 14.48 62.59
C HIS A 176 -24.32 13.58 63.84
N PHE A 177 -23.36 12.65 63.88
CA PHE A 177 -23.07 11.90 65.09
C PHE A 177 -22.50 12.77 66.22
N ARG A 178 -21.68 13.78 65.88
CA ARG A 178 -21.12 14.72 66.85
C ARG A 178 -22.22 15.63 67.44
N SER A 179 -23.18 16.09 66.63
CA SER A 179 -24.30 16.91 67.12
C SER A 179 -25.25 16.14 68.04
N LYS A 180 -25.44 14.83 67.81
CA LYS A 180 -26.24 13.96 68.69
C LYS A 180 -25.56 13.59 70.01
N LYS A 181 -24.24 13.78 70.12
CA LYS A 181 -23.44 13.41 71.30
C LYS A 181 -23.04 14.62 72.15
N ALA A 182 -23.46 15.83 71.78
CA ALA A 182 -23.25 17.02 72.61
C ALA A 182 -24.02 16.87 73.92
N PRO A 183 -23.37 16.97 75.10
CA PRO A 183 -24.06 16.94 76.39
C PRO A 183 -24.92 18.20 76.56
N THR A 184 -26.17 18.02 76.95
CA THR A 184 -26.99 19.04 77.61
C THR A 184 -26.44 19.27 79.01
N ASP A 185 -25.37 20.04 79.14
CA ASP A 185 -24.86 20.54 80.41
C ASP A 185 -24.65 22.05 80.29
N ALA A 186 -25.69 22.81 80.63
CA ALA A 186 -25.60 24.20 81.10
C ALA A 186 -26.99 24.63 81.57
N GLU A 187 -27.32 24.32 82.82
CA GLU A 187 -28.06 25.20 83.74
C GLU A 187 -28.21 24.43 85.06
N ASP A 188 -27.18 24.49 85.90
CA ASP A 188 -27.43 24.67 87.33
C ASP A 188 -26.31 25.49 87.98
N GLU A 189 -26.72 26.28 88.97
CA GLU A 189 -25.97 27.12 89.92
C GLU A 189 -25.42 28.50 89.47
N LEU A 190 -26.06 29.58 89.96
CA LEU A 190 -25.55 30.27 91.16
C LEU A 190 -26.63 31.13 91.87
N ASP A 191 -26.94 30.72 93.10
CA ASP A 191 -27.26 31.45 94.36
C ASP A 191 -27.62 32.95 94.33
N ASP A 192 -28.79 33.32 94.88
CA ASP A 192 -29.03 33.71 96.30
C ASP A 192 -30.53 34.06 96.52
#